data_AF-A0A2V8YR00-F1
#
_entry.id   AF-A0A2V8YR00-F1
#
_cell.length_a   1.000
_cell.length_b   1.000
_cell.length_c   1.000
_cell.angle_alpha   90.00
_cell.angle_beta   90.00
_cell.angle_gamma   90.00
#
_symmetry.space_group_name_H-M   'P 1'
#
loop_
_entity.id
_entity.type
_entity.pdbx_description
1 polymer ?
#
loop_
_entity_poly.entity_id
_entity_poly.type
_entity_poly.pdbx_seq_one_letter_code
_entity_poly.pdbx_strand_id
1 'polypeptide(L)'
;MNKRFAFTAQFWGDGAVVCRAVEGCPGPIVEQQFGEFPTWTQANTFAAKLNEGLELDPLDVREIITSSILASACVVHAALASNHSWHDSPVGLATRAAHVRFVLAQLALARTFCRSARILSGEIADRMVRNAQNAAVLARQFMALYKGDYGELKGISTSLMALTAVLPPLWPSTESPRPFGNRQ
;
A
#
# COMPACT_ATOMS: atom_id res chain seq x y z
N MET A 1 10.56 17.45 -17.90
CA MET A 1 9.41 17.67 -16.99
C MET A 1 9.88 17.37 -15.57
N ASN A 2 9.84 18.35 -14.67
CA ASN A 2 10.14 18.10 -13.25
C ASN A 2 8.98 17.31 -12.65
N LYS A 3 9.26 16.10 -12.14
CA LYS A 3 8.26 15.28 -11.46
C LYS A 3 7.91 15.92 -10.11
N ARG A 4 6.63 15.89 -9.74
CA ARG A 4 6.18 16.37 -8.42
C ARG A 4 6.85 15.52 -7.33
N PHE A 5 7.20 16.15 -6.23
CA PHE A 5 7.82 15.48 -5.10
C PHE A 5 7.33 16.09 -3.79
N ALA A 6 7.44 15.31 -2.72
CA ALA A 6 7.12 15.73 -1.37
C ALA A 6 8.09 15.09 -0.37
N PHE A 7 8.29 15.71 0.77
CA PHE A 7 9.10 15.19 1.85
C PHE A 7 8.26 14.35 2.82
N THR A 8 8.88 13.30 3.35
CA THR A 8 8.31 12.42 4.36
C THR A 8 9.42 11.96 5.31
N ALA A 9 9.08 11.26 6.39
CA ALA A 9 10.05 10.70 7.31
C ALA A 9 10.05 9.17 7.26
N GLN A 10 11.24 8.57 7.37
CA GLN A 10 11.38 7.13 7.61
C GLN A 10 12.28 6.86 8.82
N PHE A 11 12.06 5.73 9.47
CA PHE A 11 12.96 5.24 10.52
C PHE A 11 14.31 4.84 9.94
N TRP A 12 15.38 5.13 10.68
CA TRP A 12 16.75 4.76 10.33
C TRP A 12 17.49 4.34 11.61
N GLY A 13 17.67 3.03 11.81
CA GLY A 13 18.14 2.50 13.08
C GLY A 13 17.22 2.91 14.24
N ASP A 14 17.81 3.51 15.28
CA ASP A 14 17.09 4.02 16.46
C ASP A 14 16.53 5.45 16.26
N GLY A 15 16.84 6.07 15.11
CA GLY A 15 16.42 7.42 14.78
C GLY A 15 15.48 7.48 13.57
N ALA A 16 15.43 8.64 12.93
CA ALA A 16 14.68 8.85 11.70
C ALA A 16 15.37 9.83 10.77
N VAL A 17 15.06 9.75 9.49
CA VAL A 17 15.60 10.61 8.44
C VAL A 17 14.48 11.21 7.61
N VAL A 18 14.76 12.35 7.00
CA VAL A 18 13.89 12.95 6.00
C VAL A 18 14.16 12.31 4.65
N CYS A 19 13.10 11.94 3.96
CA CYS A 19 13.14 11.35 2.63
C CYS A 19 12.33 12.19 1.65
N ARG A 20 12.75 12.21 0.39
CA ARG A 20 11.99 12.76 -0.72
C ARG A 20 11.27 11.63 -1.46
N ALA A 21 9.95 11.69 -1.48
CA ALA A 21 9.11 10.88 -2.34
C ALA A 21 8.88 11.61 -3.67
N VAL A 22 9.14 10.93 -4.78
CA VAL A 22 8.88 11.47 -6.13
C VAL A 22 7.70 10.71 -6.71
N GLU A 23 6.73 11.45 -7.24
CA GLU A 23 5.50 10.87 -7.79
C GLU A 23 5.81 9.88 -8.92
N GLY A 24 5.21 8.69 -8.84
CA GLY A 24 5.44 7.60 -9.81
C GLY A 24 6.86 7.00 -9.78
N CYS A 25 7.74 7.42 -8.87
CA CYS A 25 9.04 6.82 -8.67
C CYS A 25 9.02 5.87 -7.46
N PRO A 26 9.67 4.69 -7.56
CA PRO A 26 9.69 3.70 -6.47
C PRO A 26 10.38 4.24 -5.22
N GLY A 27 9.60 4.47 -4.17
CA GLY A 27 10.06 4.65 -2.81
C GLY A 27 10.61 6.05 -2.49
N PRO A 28 10.44 6.53 -1.24
CA PRO A 28 11.12 7.73 -0.78
C PRO A 28 12.64 7.51 -0.69
N ILE A 29 13.41 8.50 -1.15
CA ILE A 29 14.87 8.50 -1.14
C ILE A 29 15.35 9.37 0.01
N VAL A 30 16.33 8.89 0.80
CA VAL A 30 16.89 9.67 1.92
C VAL A 30 17.57 10.93 1.42
N GLU A 31 17.25 12.07 2.03
CA GLU A 31 17.85 13.37 1.75
C GLU A 31 18.95 13.65 2.77
N GLN A 32 20.18 13.24 2.44
CA GLN A 32 21.32 13.23 3.36
C GLN A 32 21.66 14.62 3.95
N GLN A 33 21.32 15.70 3.24
CA GLN A 33 21.57 17.07 3.67
C GLN A 33 20.88 17.47 4.98
N PHE A 34 19.82 16.75 5.39
CA PHE A 34 19.08 17.03 6.62
C PHE A 34 19.55 16.22 7.83
N GLY A 35 20.43 15.23 7.62
CA GLY A 35 20.94 14.37 8.67
C GLY A 35 19.88 13.48 9.32
N GLU A 36 20.24 12.94 10.49
CA GLU A 36 19.39 12.08 11.31
C GLU A 36 18.71 12.88 12.43
N PHE A 37 17.49 12.49 12.74
CA PHE A 37 16.68 13.02 13.81
C PHE A 37 16.54 11.96 14.92
N PRO A 38 16.54 12.38 16.20
CA PRO A 38 16.34 11.47 17.33
C PRO A 38 15.02 10.67 17.28
N THR A 39 13.98 11.20 16.65
CA THR A 39 12.67 10.53 16.57
C THR A 39 12.01 10.74 15.22
N TRP A 40 11.16 9.79 14.82
CA TRP A 40 10.34 9.91 13.63
C TRP A 40 9.43 11.13 13.64
N THR A 41 8.85 11.48 14.79
CA THR A 41 7.98 12.65 14.93
C THR A 41 8.72 13.95 14.61
N GLN A 42 9.98 14.07 15.04
CA GLN A 42 10.81 15.24 14.74
C GLN A 42 11.15 15.32 13.25
N ALA A 43 11.58 14.21 12.64
CA ALA A 43 11.82 14.14 11.20
C ALA A 43 10.55 14.46 10.40
N ASN A 44 9.38 13.96 10.81
CA ASN A 44 8.13 14.17 10.10
C ASN A 44 7.63 15.62 10.24
N THR A 45 7.83 16.23 11.42
CA THR A 45 7.52 17.65 11.63
C THR A 45 8.42 18.54 10.77
N PHE A 46 9.69 18.18 10.63
CA PHE A 46 10.61 18.87 9.74
C PHE A 46 10.21 18.70 8.27
N ALA A 47 9.89 17.48 7.84
CA ALA A 47 9.39 17.21 6.49
C ALA A 47 8.11 17.98 6.16
N ALA A 48 7.18 18.11 7.11
CA ALA A 48 5.97 18.90 6.95
C ALA A 48 6.28 20.39 6.68
N LYS A 49 7.21 20.99 7.44
CA LYS A 49 7.66 22.37 7.21
C LYS A 49 8.33 22.55 5.85
N LEU A 50 9.08 21.56 5.37
CA LEU A 50 9.66 21.61 4.03
C LEU A 50 8.57 21.59 2.95
N ASN A 51 7.50 20.81 3.13
CA ASN A 51 6.38 20.77 2.21
C ASN A 51 5.57 22.08 2.22
N GLU A 52 5.40 22.70 3.39
CA GLU A 52 4.81 24.04 3.52
C GLU A 52 5.63 25.09 2.74
N GLY A 53 6.96 25.03 2.84
CA GLY A 53 7.86 25.90 2.07
C GLY A 53 7.85 25.66 0.55
N LEU A 54 7.30 24.53 0.10
CA LEU A 54 7.02 24.24 -1.31
C LEU A 54 5.58 24.57 -1.72
N GLU A 55 4.79 25.16 -0.81
CA GLU A 55 3.38 25.51 -1.01
C GLU A 55 2.51 24.32 -1.45
N LEU A 56 2.87 23.11 -0.99
CA LEU A 56 2.14 21.89 -1.32
C LEU A 56 0.94 21.71 -0.38
N ASP A 57 -0.23 21.41 -0.95
CA ASP A 57 -1.39 21.03 -0.15
C ASP A 57 -1.14 19.70 0.59
N PRO A 58 -1.60 19.53 1.84
CA PRO A 58 -1.43 18.28 2.58
C PRO A 58 -2.00 17.04 1.86
N LEU A 59 -3.06 17.19 1.06
CA LEU A 59 -3.59 16.10 0.24
C LEU A 59 -2.65 15.74 -0.91
N ASP A 60 -2.07 16.74 -1.57
CA ASP A 60 -1.07 16.54 -2.63
C ASP A 60 0.17 15.83 -2.10
N VAL A 61 0.67 16.26 -0.94
CA VAL A 61 1.79 15.62 -0.24
C VAL A 61 1.48 14.13 -0.01
N ARG A 62 0.27 13.84 0.50
CA ARG A 62 -0.16 12.47 0.76
C ARG A 62 -0.28 11.66 -0.53
N GLU A 63 -0.79 12.25 -1.60
CA GLU A 63 -0.91 11.60 -2.90
C GLU A 63 0.46 11.22 -3.47
N ILE A 64 1.40 12.17 -3.48
CA ILE A 64 2.77 11.96 -3.99
C ILE A 64 3.48 10.86 -3.20
N ILE A 65 3.43 10.94 -1.87
CA ILE A 65 4.05 9.92 -0.99
C ILE A 65 3.41 8.55 -1.23
N THR A 66 2.08 8.49 -1.31
CA THR A 66 1.35 7.24 -1.55
C THR A 66 1.70 6.65 -2.92
N SER A 67 1.73 7.48 -3.96
CA SER A 67 2.13 7.11 -5.33
C SER A 67 3.52 6.50 -5.35
N SER A 68 4.48 7.13 -4.67
CA SER A 68 5.86 6.64 -4.58
C SER A 68 5.96 5.30 -3.83
N ILE A 69 5.22 5.14 -2.73
CA ILE A 69 5.16 3.87 -1.98
C ILE A 69 4.53 2.75 -2.82
N LEU A 70 3.45 3.05 -3.56
CA LEU A 70 2.81 2.07 -4.43
C LEU A 70 3.71 1.68 -5.62
N ALA A 71 4.50 2.61 -6.14
CA ALA A 71 5.50 2.31 -7.16
C ALA A 71 6.59 1.35 -6.65
N SER A 72 6.97 1.42 -5.38
CA SER A 72 7.85 0.41 -4.76
C SER A 72 7.26 -0.99 -4.78
N ALA A 73 5.95 -1.12 -4.54
CA ALA A 73 5.29 -2.42 -4.56
C ALA A 73 5.39 -3.09 -5.94
N CYS A 74 5.30 -2.30 -7.02
CA CYS A 74 5.46 -2.80 -8.38
C CYS A 74 6.89 -3.32 -8.63
N VAL A 75 7.91 -2.59 -8.18
CA VAL A 75 9.32 -3.00 -8.32
C VAL A 75 9.66 -4.21 -7.46
N VAL A 76 9.19 -4.24 -6.20
CA VAL A 76 9.38 -5.39 -5.31
C VAL A 76 8.71 -6.63 -5.87
N HIS A 77 7.48 -6.51 -6.40
CA HIS A 77 6.77 -7.61 -7.03
C HIS A 77 7.51 -8.12 -8.29
N ALA A 78 8.00 -7.21 -9.13
CA ALA A 78 8.80 -7.58 -10.31
C ALA A 78 10.13 -8.27 -9.92
N ALA A 79 10.83 -7.76 -8.91
CA ALA A 79 12.07 -8.34 -8.41
C ALA A 79 11.86 -9.77 -7.88
N LEU A 80 10.78 -9.99 -7.11
CA LEU A 80 10.41 -11.31 -6.58
C LEU A 80 9.97 -12.28 -7.66
N ALA A 81 9.18 -11.83 -8.63
CA ALA A 81 8.78 -12.64 -9.78
C ALA A 81 9.98 -13.05 -10.64
N SER A 82 11.04 -12.23 -10.67
CA SER A 82 12.23 -12.47 -11.49
C SER A 82 13.29 -13.38 -10.86
N ASN A 83 13.29 -13.61 -9.53
CA ASN A 83 14.40 -14.30 -8.85
C ASN A 83 13.95 -15.33 -7.80
N HIS A 84 13.81 -16.59 -8.22
CA HIS A 84 13.57 -17.73 -7.33
C HIS A 84 14.80 -18.16 -6.50
N SER A 85 16.00 -17.61 -6.75
CA SER A 85 17.26 -18.05 -6.10
C SER A 85 17.64 -17.28 -4.84
N TRP A 86 16.88 -16.25 -4.45
CA TRP A 86 17.22 -15.34 -3.34
C TRP A 86 16.46 -15.65 -2.05
N HIS A 87 15.71 -16.77 -2.00
CA HIS A 87 14.79 -17.07 -0.90
C HIS A 87 15.43 -16.99 0.50
N ASP A 88 16.72 -17.33 0.62
CA ASP A 88 17.45 -17.32 1.91
C ASP A 88 18.55 -16.26 2.01
N SER A 89 18.65 -15.33 1.04
CA SER A 89 19.62 -14.23 1.16
C SER A 89 19.10 -13.16 2.13
N PRO A 90 19.98 -12.42 2.84
CA PRO A 90 19.57 -11.31 3.69
C PRO A 90 18.70 -10.27 2.96
N VAL A 91 18.96 -10.06 1.67
CA VAL A 91 18.17 -9.14 0.82
C VAL A 91 16.80 -9.73 0.48
N GLY A 92 16.73 -11.03 0.20
CA GLY A 92 15.45 -11.74 -0.02
C GLY A 92 14.57 -11.71 1.23
N LEU A 93 15.15 -11.97 2.40
CA LEU A 93 14.47 -11.90 3.69
C LEU A 93 14.00 -10.48 4.03
N ALA A 94 14.83 -9.45 3.84
CA ALA A 94 14.44 -8.06 4.06
C ALA A 94 13.32 -7.60 3.10
N THR A 95 13.42 -7.98 1.83
CA THR A 95 12.41 -7.68 0.80
C THR A 95 11.09 -8.37 1.14
N ARG A 96 11.14 -9.63 1.59
CA ARG A 96 9.98 -10.38 2.06
C ARG A 96 9.32 -9.71 3.26
N ALA A 97 10.10 -9.33 4.27
CA ALA A 97 9.59 -8.63 5.45
C ALA A 97 8.91 -7.30 5.08
N ALA A 98 9.50 -6.53 4.15
CA ALA A 98 8.89 -5.31 3.63
C ALA A 98 7.55 -5.59 2.92
N HIS A 99 7.48 -6.65 2.12
CA HIS A 99 6.25 -7.04 1.43
C HIS A 99 5.16 -7.51 2.41
N VAL A 100 5.52 -8.29 3.43
CA VAL A 100 4.58 -8.68 4.50
C VAL A 100 4.01 -7.44 5.19
N ARG A 101 4.86 -6.48 5.56
CA ARG A 101 4.42 -5.21 6.18
C ARG A 101 3.48 -4.43 5.26
N PHE A 102 3.78 -4.38 3.97
CA PHE A 102 2.93 -3.73 2.98
C PHE A 102 1.55 -4.38 2.86
N VAL A 103 1.48 -5.72 2.74
CA VAL A 103 0.21 -6.45 2.66
C VAL A 103 -0.62 -6.25 3.93
N LEU A 104 0.01 -6.29 5.11
CA LEU A 104 -0.67 -6.02 6.38
C LEU A 104 -1.22 -4.59 6.44
N ALA A 105 -0.45 -3.59 5.99
CA ALA A 105 -0.91 -2.21 5.93
C ALA A 105 -2.10 -2.04 4.96
N GLN A 106 -2.05 -2.69 3.79
CA GLN A 106 -3.16 -2.72 2.84
C GLN A 106 -4.43 -3.33 3.45
N LEU A 107 -4.31 -4.46 4.15
CA LEU A 107 -5.46 -5.10 4.81
C LEU A 107 -6.02 -4.24 5.94
N ALA A 108 -5.17 -3.55 6.71
CA ALA A 108 -5.62 -2.61 7.73
C ALA A 108 -6.38 -1.43 7.12
N LEU A 109 -5.86 -0.85 6.04
CA LEU A 109 -6.52 0.23 5.30
C LEU A 109 -7.87 -0.24 4.72
N ALA A 110 -7.92 -1.43 4.13
CA ALA A 110 -9.13 -2.04 3.61
C ALA A 110 -10.20 -2.20 4.70
N ARG A 111 -9.83 -2.59 5.92
CA ARG A 111 -10.78 -2.67 7.05
C ARG A 111 -11.31 -1.29 7.42
N THR A 112 -10.47 -0.26 7.40
CA THR A 112 -10.90 1.13 7.61
C THR A 112 -11.87 1.57 6.53
N PHE A 113 -11.59 1.28 5.25
CA PHE A 113 -12.52 1.54 4.14
C PHE A 113 -13.85 0.82 4.32
N CYS A 114 -13.87 -0.45 4.71
CA CYS A 114 -15.13 -1.16 4.99
C CYS A 114 -15.92 -0.52 6.14
N ARG A 115 -15.25 0.01 7.18
CA ARG A 115 -15.93 0.73 8.27
C ARG A 115 -16.49 2.07 7.80
N SER A 116 -15.71 2.85 7.06
CA SER A 116 -16.14 4.14 6.52
C SER A 116 -17.28 4.00 5.51
N ALA A 117 -17.21 2.99 4.63
CA ALA A 117 -18.25 2.70 3.65
C ALA A 117 -19.60 2.29 4.26
N ARG A 118 -19.65 1.88 5.53
CA ARG A 118 -20.92 1.63 6.25
C ARG A 118 -21.65 2.91 6.65
N ILE A 119 -20.92 4.02 6.72
CA ILE A 119 -21.44 5.33 7.18
C ILE A 119 -21.63 6.26 5.98
N LEU A 120 -20.85 6.07 4.93
CA LEU A 120 -20.93 6.80 3.67
C LEU A 120 -21.92 6.12 2.71
N SER A 121 -22.48 6.88 1.77
CA SER A 121 -23.34 6.36 0.70
C SER A 121 -22.88 6.89 -0.66
N GLY A 122 -23.31 6.21 -1.73
CA GLY A 122 -22.99 6.58 -3.11
C GLY A 122 -21.62 6.11 -3.59
N GLU A 123 -21.16 6.70 -4.69
CA GLU A 123 -20.02 6.22 -5.48
C GLU A 123 -18.70 6.08 -4.69
N ILE A 124 -18.52 6.94 -3.67
CA ILE A 124 -17.34 6.93 -2.80
C ILE A 124 -17.32 5.67 -1.94
N ALA A 125 -18.47 5.27 -1.38
CA ALA A 125 -18.59 4.04 -0.59
C ALA A 125 -18.31 2.81 -1.45
N ASP A 126 -18.84 2.77 -2.67
CA ASP A 126 -18.61 1.68 -3.62
C ASP A 126 -17.13 1.55 -4.02
N ARG A 127 -16.46 2.68 -4.24
CA ARG A 127 -15.02 2.72 -4.55
C ARG A 127 -14.19 2.20 -3.38
N MET A 128 -14.55 2.57 -2.15
CA MET A 128 -13.91 2.07 -0.93
C MET A 128 -14.09 0.56 -0.75
N VAL A 129 -15.28 0.02 -1.02
CA VAL A 129 -15.55 -1.43 -0.98
C VAL A 129 -14.74 -2.16 -2.04
N ARG A 130 -14.68 -1.67 -3.28
CA ARG A 130 -13.85 -2.25 -4.35
C ARG A 130 -12.36 -2.27 -3.99
N ASN A 131 -11.85 -1.18 -3.41
CA ASN A 131 -10.46 -1.11 -2.96
C ASN A 131 -10.18 -2.14 -1.86
N ALA A 132 -11.12 -2.33 -0.92
CA ALA A 132 -11.00 -3.35 0.11
C ALA A 132 -11.01 -4.78 -0.47
N GLN A 133 -11.82 -5.04 -1.50
CA GLN A 133 -11.84 -6.31 -2.22
C GLN A 133 -10.52 -6.57 -2.96
N ASN A 134 -9.97 -5.56 -3.64
CA ASN A 134 -8.68 -5.65 -4.33
C ASN A 134 -7.55 -5.98 -3.35
N ALA A 135 -7.52 -5.34 -2.18
CA ALA A 135 -6.55 -5.65 -1.14
C ALA A 135 -6.65 -7.11 -0.65
N ALA A 136 -7.87 -7.66 -0.54
CA ALA A 136 -8.08 -9.05 -0.20
C ALA A 136 -7.56 -10.02 -1.30
N VAL A 137 -7.76 -9.69 -2.58
CA VAL A 137 -7.23 -10.47 -3.70
C VAL A 137 -5.71 -10.46 -3.72
N LEU A 138 -5.10 -9.28 -3.58
CA LEU A 138 -3.64 -9.14 -3.52
C LEU A 138 -3.03 -9.93 -2.36
N ALA A 139 -3.65 -9.90 -1.18
CA ALA A 139 -3.20 -10.68 -0.03
C ALA A 139 -3.27 -12.19 -0.30
N ARG A 140 -4.31 -12.70 -0.98
CA ARG A 140 -4.41 -14.11 -1.36
C ARG A 140 -3.34 -14.52 -2.37
N GLN A 141 -3.12 -13.69 -3.39
CA GLN A 141 -2.06 -13.92 -4.38
C GLN A 141 -0.69 -13.95 -3.71
N PHE A 142 -0.44 -13.01 -2.79
CA PHE A 142 0.79 -13.00 -1.99
C PHE A 142 0.95 -14.32 -1.21
N MET A 143 -0.06 -14.76 -0.47
CA MET A 143 0.03 -16.03 0.27
C MET A 143 0.30 -17.24 -0.64
N ALA A 144 -0.26 -17.26 -1.85
CA ALA A 144 -0.04 -18.34 -2.82
C ALA A 144 1.41 -18.41 -3.34
N LEU A 145 2.09 -17.26 -3.46
CA LEU A 145 3.49 -17.19 -3.92
C LEU A 145 4.48 -17.82 -2.92
N TYR A 146 4.17 -17.80 -1.61
CA TYR A 146 5.11 -18.20 -0.55
C TYR A 146 4.86 -19.61 0.02
N LYS A 147 4.04 -20.44 -0.64
CA LYS A 147 3.82 -21.88 -0.35
C LYS A 147 3.83 -22.28 1.15
N GLY A 148 3.26 -21.47 2.03
CA GLY A 148 2.99 -21.86 3.41
C GLY A 148 4.17 -21.79 4.40
N ASP A 149 5.08 -20.81 4.29
CA ASP A 149 5.98 -20.54 5.42
C ASP A 149 5.19 -19.89 6.58
N TYR A 150 4.87 -20.72 7.59
CA TYR A 150 3.69 -20.54 8.46
C TYR A 150 3.80 -19.40 9.50
N GLY A 151 5.01 -18.97 9.86
CA GLY A 151 5.19 -17.99 10.94
C GLY A 151 4.70 -16.58 10.58
N GLU A 152 5.18 -16.04 9.47
CA GLU A 152 4.92 -14.65 9.06
C GLU A 152 3.58 -14.50 8.33
N LEU A 153 3.17 -15.53 7.57
CA LEU A 153 1.89 -15.53 6.84
C LEU A 153 0.67 -15.64 7.78
N LYS A 154 0.87 -16.06 9.03
CA LYS A 154 -0.19 -16.14 10.05
C LYS A 154 -0.84 -14.76 10.30
N GLY A 155 -0.05 -13.70 10.32
CA GLY A 155 -0.54 -12.33 10.49
C GLY A 155 -1.42 -11.88 9.34
N ILE A 156 -1.00 -12.19 8.11
CA ILE A 156 -1.77 -11.90 6.88
C ILE A 156 -3.06 -12.72 6.85
N SER A 157 -2.99 -14.02 7.12
CA SER A 157 -4.17 -14.91 7.18
C SER A 157 -5.19 -14.41 8.19
N THR A 158 -4.75 -14.07 9.41
CA THR A 158 -5.63 -13.54 10.47
C THR A 158 -6.28 -12.22 10.03
N SER A 159 -5.49 -11.31 9.46
CA SER A 159 -5.99 -10.01 8.99
C SER A 159 -6.95 -10.15 7.81
N LEU A 160 -6.71 -11.10 6.91
CA LEU A 160 -7.55 -11.40 5.77
C LEU A 160 -8.88 -12.03 6.19
N MET A 161 -8.88 -12.96 7.16
CA MET A 161 -10.12 -13.50 7.73
C MET A 161 -10.94 -12.38 8.39
N ALA A 162 -10.29 -11.53 9.17
CA ALA A 162 -10.95 -10.41 9.81
C ALA A 162 -11.47 -9.35 8.83
N LEU A 163 -10.84 -9.18 7.67
CA LEU A 163 -11.36 -8.34 6.59
C LEU A 163 -12.54 -9.00 5.88
N THR A 164 -12.45 -10.30 5.57
CA THR A 164 -13.51 -11.07 4.90
C THR A 164 -14.81 -11.08 5.72
N ALA A 165 -14.71 -11.08 7.05
CA ALA A 165 -15.88 -10.99 7.94
C ALA A 165 -16.61 -9.64 7.88
N VAL A 166 -15.95 -8.57 7.40
CA VAL A 166 -16.48 -7.19 7.42
C VAL A 166 -16.80 -6.70 6.00
N LEU A 167 -16.18 -7.33 4.99
CA LEU A 167 -16.46 -7.13 3.57
C LEU A 167 -17.90 -7.52 3.25
N PRO A 168 -18.67 -6.65 2.58
CA PRO A 168 -19.92 -7.06 1.97
C PRO A 168 -19.66 -8.20 0.96
N PRO A 169 -20.54 -9.20 0.86
CA PRO A 169 -20.45 -10.18 -0.21
C PRO A 169 -20.43 -9.45 -1.56
N LEU A 170 -19.66 -9.97 -2.52
CA LEU A 170 -19.75 -9.53 -3.90
C LEU A 170 -21.23 -9.57 -4.29
N TRP A 171 -21.83 -8.41 -4.60
CA TRP A 171 -23.03 -8.43 -5.40
C TRP A 171 -22.66 -9.25 -6.65
N PRO A 172 -23.37 -10.35 -6.97
CA PRO A 172 -23.26 -10.89 -8.30
C PRO A 172 -23.65 -9.74 -9.23
N SER A 173 -22.76 -9.37 -10.14
CA SER A 173 -23.13 -8.52 -11.26
C SER A 173 -24.34 -9.18 -11.91
N THR A 174 -25.52 -8.63 -11.67
CA THR A 174 -26.78 -9.10 -12.25
C THR A 174 -26.79 -8.69 -13.72
N GLU A 175 -25.89 -9.25 -14.52
CA GLU A 175 -26.08 -9.36 -15.95
C GLU A 175 -26.47 -10.80 -16.24
N SER A 176 -27.76 -11.05 -16.02
CA SER A 176 -28.44 -12.15 -16.69
C SER A 176 -28.28 -11.95 -18.20
N PRO A 177 -27.80 -12.93 -18.98
CA PRO A 177 -27.79 -12.81 -20.42
C PRO A 177 -29.24 -12.72 -20.88
N ARG A 178 -29.65 -11.56 -21.38
CA ARG A 178 -30.94 -11.41 -22.06
C ARG A 178 -30.93 -12.41 -23.22
N PRO A 179 -31.93 -13.31 -23.34
CA PRO A 179 -32.04 -14.14 -24.52
C PRO A 179 -32.29 -13.19 -25.70
N PHE A 180 -31.41 -13.24 -26.69
CA PHE A 180 -31.63 -12.59 -27.98
C PHE A 180 -32.97 -13.09 -28.54
N GLY A 181 -33.98 -12.22 -28.47
CA GLY A 181 -35.22 -12.40 -29.19
C GLY A 181 -34.96 -12.16 -30.66
N ASN A 182 -35.00 -13.23 -31.46
CA ASN A 182 -35.08 -13.14 -32.90
C ASN A 182 -36.41 -12.49 -33.32
N ARG A 183 -36.32 -11.27 -33.85
CA ARG A 183 -37.22 -10.60 -34.78
C ARG A 183 -36.30 -9.69 -35.60
N GLN A 184 -36.17 -9.73 -36.91
CA GLN A 184 -37.03 -10.20 -38.01
C GLN A 184 -36.15 -10.86 -39.08
#